data_AF-A0A8C3SJ05-F1
#
_entry.id   AF-A0A8C3SJ05-F1
#
_cell.length_a   1.000
_cell.length_b   1.000
_cell.length_c   1.000
_cell.angle_alpha   90.00
_cell.angle_beta   90.00
_cell.angle_gamma   90.00
#
_symmetry.space_group_name_H-M   'P 1'
#
loop_
_entity.id
_entity.type
_entity.pdbx_description
1 polymer ?
#
loop_
_entity_poly.entity_id
_entity_poly.type
_entity_poly.pdbx_seq_one_letter_code
_entity_poly.pdbx_strand_id
1 'polypeptide(L)'
;MADFFRVTLGISFLVPAAPRVSVPQRSAGADTASSFPCHVWGFYPQDVTVTWLRDGRVLTDATRSAPQRNPDGTFNLTLTYTFTPTTSDSGSIFSCQVTHSALAQPLREEFPLDVTGEGVLGGY
;
A
#
# COMPACT_ATOMS: atom_id res chain seq x y z
N MET A 1 20.53 0.68 26.76
CA MET A 1 21.85 0.16 26.37
C MET A 1 22.42 1.14 25.35
N ALA A 2 23.06 2.18 25.84
CA ALA A 2 23.89 3.07 25.03
C ALA A 2 25.32 2.53 25.14
N ASP A 3 26.03 2.39 24.02
CA ASP A 3 27.36 2.98 23.88
C ASP A 3 28.00 2.77 22.50
N PHE A 4 28.66 3.86 22.08
CA PHE A 4 29.90 3.99 21.32
C PHE A 4 30.23 3.06 20.13
N PHE A 5 30.31 3.68 18.95
CA PHE A 5 31.54 3.59 18.16
C PHE A 5 31.81 4.94 17.47
N ARG A 6 32.86 5.64 17.92
CA ARG A 6 33.53 6.65 17.09
C ARG A 6 34.33 5.86 16.04
N VAL A 7 33.95 5.95 14.78
CA VAL A 7 34.76 5.49 13.65
C VAL A 7 35.05 6.69 12.76
N THR A 8 36.29 7.17 12.79
CA THR A 8 36.78 8.21 11.89
C THR A 8 37.17 7.56 10.55
N LEU A 9 36.18 7.31 9.70
CA LEU A 9 36.33 7.05 8.27
C LEU A 9 35.15 7.75 7.59
N GLY A 10 35.38 8.50 6.51
CA GLY A 10 34.34 9.29 5.80
C GLY A 10 33.28 8.43 5.10
N ILE A 11 32.60 7.56 5.85
CA ILE A 11 31.57 6.65 5.39
C ILE A 11 30.23 7.34 5.69
N SER A 12 29.61 7.91 4.67
CA SER A 12 28.23 8.38 4.76
C SER A 12 27.32 7.16 4.91
N PHE A 13 26.99 6.77 6.15
CA PHE A 13 25.97 5.75 6.39
C PHE A 13 24.60 6.35 6.04
N LEU A 14 23.99 5.86 4.96
CA LEU A 14 22.62 6.22 4.62
C LEU A 14 21.68 5.46 5.56
N VAL A 15 21.00 6.19 6.44
CA VAL A 15 20.08 5.63 7.44
C VAL A 15 18.81 5.14 6.72
N PRO A 16 18.39 3.87 6.89
CA PRO A 16 17.12 3.40 6.36
C PRO A 16 15.93 4.19 6.93
N ALA A 17 14.99 4.55 6.07
CA ALA A 17 13.77 5.25 6.44
C ALA A 17 12.56 4.31 6.24
N ALA A 18 11.75 4.16 7.28
CA ALA A 18 10.58 3.29 7.27
C ALA A 18 9.44 3.88 6.42
N PRO A 19 8.77 3.08 5.58
CA PRO A 19 7.63 3.52 4.78
C PRO A 19 6.43 3.91 5.66
N ARG A 20 5.61 4.79 5.11
CA ARG A 20 4.23 5.04 5.56
C ARG A 20 3.28 4.51 4.48
N VAL A 21 2.09 4.05 4.88
CA VAL A 21 1.08 3.52 3.95
C VAL A 21 -0.27 4.21 4.16
N SER A 22 -1.03 4.41 3.08
CA SER A 22 -2.44 4.83 3.10
C SER A 22 -3.22 4.19 1.97
N VAL A 23 -4.46 3.79 2.26
CA VAL A 23 -5.47 3.40 1.27
C VAL A 23 -6.69 4.32 1.41
N PRO A 24 -6.85 5.31 0.51
CA PRO A 24 -7.94 6.28 0.59
C PRO A 24 -9.28 5.74 0.06
N GLN A 25 -9.27 4.86 -0.95
CA GLN A 25 -10.48 4.26 -1.49
C GLN A 25 -10.76 2.95 -0.75
N ARG A 26 -11.92 2.84 -0.11
CA ARG A 26 -12.32 1.66 0.67
C ARG A 26 -13.73 1.15 0.34
N SER A 27 -14.42 1.85 -0.54
CA SER A 27 -15.74 1.50 -1.02
C SER A 27 -15.77 1.41 -2.55
N ALA A 28 -16.76 0.70 -3.07
CA ALA A 28 -16.97 0.53 -4.50
C ALA A 28 -18.45 0.35 -4.85
N GLY A 29 -18.80 0.69 -6.08
CA GLY A 29 -20.10 0.33 -6.65
C GLY A 29 -20.11 -1.13 -7.09
N ALA A 30 -21.21 -1.83 -6.83
CA ALA A 30 -21.43 -3.14 -7.41
C ALA A 30 -21.41 -3.05 -8.94
N ASP A 31 -20.82 -4.05 -9.58
CA ASP A 31 -20.71 -4.24 -11.02
C ASP A 31 -20.02 -3.08 -11.77
N THR A 32 -19.32 -2.20 -11.02
CA THR A 32 -18.58 -1.05 -11.55
C THR A 32 -17.08 -1.18 -11.27
N ALA A 33 -16.26 -1.11 -12.31
CA ALA A 33 -14.80 -1.17 -12.19
C ALA A 33 -14.30 -0.07 -11.22
N SER A 34 -13.62 -0.50 -10.16
CA SER A 34 -13.17 0.36 -9.06
C SER A 34 -11.67 0.16 -8.82
N SER A 35 -10.97 1.25 -8.52
CA SER A 35 -9.51 1.25 -8.31
C SER A 35 -9.17 1.60 -6.87
N PHE A 36 -8.28 0.80 -6.28
CA PHE A 36 -7.83 0.91 -4.90
C PHE A 36 -6.33 1.24 -4.91
N PRO A 37 -5.95 2.52 -4.81
CA PRO A 37 -4.55 2.91 -4.73
C PRO A 37 -4.04 2.66 -3.32
N CYS A 38 -2.91 1.96 -3.20
CA CYS A 38 -2.11 1.91 -1.99
C CYS A 38 -0.92 2.84 -2.13
N HIS A 39 -0.92 3.94 -1.39
CA HIS A 39 0.17 4.90 -1.42
C HIS A 39 1.23 4.53 -0.38
N VAL A 40 2.49 4.53 -0.80
CA VAL A 40 3.64 4.20 0.05
C VAL A 40 4.65 5.35 -0.03
N TRP A 41 5.03 5.92 1.11
CA TRP A 41 5.84 7.14 1.16
C TRP A 41 7.04 7.06 2.10
N GLY A 42 8.04 7.90 1.82
CA GLY A 42 9.12 8.23 2.75
C GLY A 42 10.09 7.09 3.03
N PHE A 43 10.17 6.09 2.14
CA PHE A 43 11.01 4.93 2.37
C PHE A 43 12.40 5.08 1.75
N TYR A 44 13.40 4.50 2.40
CA TYR A 44 14.77 4.42 1.89
C TYR A 44 15.47 3.19 2.47
N PRO A 45 16.17 2.36 1.71
CA PRO A 45 16.48 2.46 0.27
C PRO A 45 15.27 2.18 -0.64
N GLN A 46 15.45 2.31 -1.96
CA GLN A 46 14.39 2.14 -2.98
C GLN A 46 13.77 0.74 -2.99
N ASP A 47 14.52 -0.29 -2.58
CA ASP A 47 14.03 -1.67 -2.61
C ASP A 47 12.89 -1.87 -1.61
N VAL A 48 11.69 -2.14 -2.13
CA VAL A 48 10.45 -2.28 -1.36
C VAL A 48 9.51 -3.26 -2.05
N THR A 49 8.92 -4.15 -1.28
CA THR A 49 7.86 -5.05 -1.73
C THR A 49 6.52 -4.51 -1.26
N VAL A 50 5.59 -4.29 -2.20
CA VAL A 50 4.22 -3.85 -1.91
C VAL A 50 3.30 -4.87 -2.55
N THR A 51 2.28 -5.32 -1.81
CA THR A 51 1.40 -6.41 -2.23
C THR A 51 -0.02 -6.13 -1.78
N TRP A 52 -0.98 -6.33 -2.68
CA TRP A 52 -2.40 -6.37 -2.33
C TRP A 52 -2.80 -7.78 -1.89
N LEU A 53 -3.59 -7.85 -0.83
CA LEU A 53 -4.17 -9.07 -0.29
C LEU A 53 -5.69 -8.93 -0.23
N ARG A 54 -6.38 -10.04 -0.46
CA ARG A 54 -7.80 -10.20 -0.17
C ARG A 54 -7.97 -11.46 0.68
N ASP A 55 -8.48 -11.28 1.89
CA ASP A 55 -8.66 -12.36 2.88
C ASP A 55 -7.37 -13.17 3.09
N GLY A 56 -6.24 -12.45 3.13
CA GLY A 56 -4.89 -13.02 3.28
C GLY A 56 -4.29 -13.63 2.02
N ARG A 57 -4.99 -13.64 0.88
CA ARG A 57 -4.50 -14.18 -0.41
C ARG A 57 -3.96 -13.07 -1.31
N VAL A 58 -2.83 -13.32 -1.95
CA VAL A 58 -2.17 -12.35 -2.83
C VAL A 58 -2.99 -12.08 -4.10
N LEU A 59 -3.15 -10.80 -4.42
CA LEU A 59 -3.72 -10.32 -5.68
C LEU A 59 -2.59 -9.96 -6.65
N THR A 60 -2.57 -10.57 -7.83
CA THR A 60 -1.48 -10.45 -8.81
C THR A 60 -1.66 -9.31 -9.81
N ASP A 61 -2.91 -8.90 -10.07
CA ASP A 61 -3.25 -7.94 -11.14
C ASP A 61 -3.22 -6.48 -10.67
N ALA A 62 -2.18 -6.13 -9.88
CA ALA A 62 -1.98 -4.77 -9.40
C ALA A 62 -0.97 -4.01 -10.27
N THR A 63 -1.27 -2.76 -10.59
CA THR A 63 -0.40 -1.86 -11.34
C THR A 63 0.51 -1.08 -10.39
N ARG A 64 1.82 -1.20 -10.57
CA ARG A 64 2.83 -0.51 -9.74
C ARG A 64 3.38 0.72 -10.47
N SER A 65 3.35 1.89 -9.80
CA SER A 65 4.02 3.09 -10.32
C SER A 65 5.55 2.98 -10.23
N ALA A 66 6.25 3.73 -11.07
CA ALA A 66 7.69 3.94 -10.87
C ALA A 66 7.93 4.62 -9.50
N PRO A 67 8.93 4.19 -8.72
CA PRO A 67 9.34 4.90 -7.51
C PRO A 67 9.82 6.31 -7.84
N GLN A 68 9.26 7.31 -7.16
CA GLN A 68 9.68 8.71 -7.28
C GLN A 68 10.59 9.09 -6.12
N ARG A 69 11.71 9.72 -6.41
CA ARG A 69 12.66 10.20 -5.40
C ARG A 69 12.27 11.60 -4.90
N ASN A 70 12.19 11.76 -3.60
CA ASN A 70 11.89 13.02 -2.92
C ASN A 70 13.17 13.87 -2.74
N PRO A 71 13.04 15.19 -2.51
CA PRO A 71 14.18 16.07 -2.24
C PRO A 71 15.01 15.67 -1.01
N ASP A 72 14.37 15.07 0.00
CA ASP A 72 15.02 14.54 1.21
C ASP A 72 15.77 13.21 0.96
N GLY A 73 15.68 12.67 -0.26
CA GLY A 73 16.34 11.45 -0.70
C GLY A 73 15.57 10.16 -0.46
N THR A 74 14.38 10.23 0.14
CA THR A 74 13.46 9.09 0.28
C THR A 74 12.69 8.82 -1.03
N PHE A 75 11.93 7.74 -1.07
CA PHE A 75 11.13 7.34 -2.22
C PHE A 75 9.64 7.23 -1.87
N ASN A 76 8.81 7.44 -2.87
CA ASN A 76 7.36 7.20 -2.84
C ASN A 76 6.97 6.32 -4.03
N LEU A 77 5.93 5.50 -3.87
CA LEU A 77 5.29 4.79 -4.98
C LEU A 77 3.81 4.53 -4.67
N THR A 78 3.05 4.13 -5.68
CA THR A 78 1.67 3.66 -5.53
C THR A 78 1.50 2.29 -6.17
N LEU A 79 0.83 1.38 -5.48
CA LEU A 79 0.38 0.10 -6.01
C LEU A 79 -1.16 0.11 -6.10
N THR A 80 -1.70 0.07 -7.31
CA THR A 80 -3.15 0.16 -7.54
C THR A 80 -3.70 -1.20 -7.93
N TYR A 81 -4.70 -1.69 -7.20
CA TYR A 81 -5.48 -2.86 -7.60
C TYR A 81 -6.81 -2.38 -8.19
N THR A 82 -7.18 -2.91 -9.35
CA THR A 82 -8.42 -2.54 -10.05
C THR A 82 -9.21 -3.81 -10.36
N PHE A 83 -10.47 -3.84 -9.96
CA PHE A 83 -11.38 -4.93 -10.28
C PHE A 83 -12.82 -4.45 -10.28
N THR A 84 -13.75 -5.29 -10.73
CA THR A 84 -15.19 -5.04 -10.70
C THR A 84 -15.80 -5.85 -9.55
N PRO A 85 -16.14 -5.22 -8.41
CA PRO A 85 -16.75 -5.91 -7.29
C PRO A 85 -18.22 -6.17 -7.53
N THR A 86 -18.73 -7.23 -6.90
CA THR A 86 -20.14 -7.59 -6.78
C THR A 86 -20.57 -7.39 -5.33
N THR A 87 -21.89 -7.45 -5.06
CA THR A 87 -22.40 -7.40 -3.68
C THR A 87 -21.86 -8.52 -2.79
N SER A 88 -21.45 -9.65 -3.38
CA SER A 88 -20.84 -10.77 -2.64
C SER A 88 -19.42 -10.49 -2.14
N ASP A 89 -18.74 -9.48 -2.71
CA ASP A 89 -17.40 -9.08 -2.27
C ASP A 89 -17.43 -8.17 -1.04
N SER A 90 -18.60 -7.62 -0.68
CA SER A 90 -18.78 -6.76 0.49
C SER A 90 -18.37 -7.49 1.78
N GLY A 91 -17.62 -6.81 2.64
CA GLY A 91 -17.07 -7.35 3.87
C GLY A 91 -15.79 -8.19 3.71
N SER A 92 -15.35 -8.49 2.47
CA SER A 92 -14.03 -9.10 2.25
C SER A 92 -12.94 -8.16 2.80
N ILE A 93 -11.90 -8.72 3.43
CA ILE A 93 -10.83 -7.94 4.03
C ILE A 93 -9.75 -7.69 2.99
N PHE A 94 -9.62 -6.43 2.58
CA PHE A 94 -8.54 -5.99 1.71
C PHE A 94 -7.38 -5.47 2.53
N SER A 95 -6.17 -5.73 2.07
CA SER A 95 -4.96 -5.28 2.75
C SER A 95 -3.88 -4.86 1.76
N CYS A 96 -3.28 -3.70 2.00
CA CYS A 96 -2.01 -3.37 1.38
C CYS A 96 -0.87 -3.69 2.35
N GLN A 97 0.00 -4.63 1.96
CA GLN A 97 1.16 -5.03 2.74
C GLN A 97 2.44 -4.45 2.13
N VAL A 98 3.27 -3.86 2.98
CA VAL A 98 4.58 -3.30 2.64
C VAL A 98 5.67 -4.03 3.43
N THR A 99 6.66 -4.56 2.72
CA THR A 99 7.89 -5.14 3.29
C THR A 99 9.08 -4.31 2.84
N HIS A 100 9.92 -3.95 3.80
CA HIS A 100 11.05 -3.05 3.58
C HIS A 100 12.13 -3.29 4.64
N SER A 101 13.41 -3.08 4.30
CA SER A 101 14.55 -3.32 5.20
C SER A 101 14.55 -2.47 6.47
N ALA A 102 13.86 -1.32 6.49
CA ALA A 102 13.70 -0.47 7.65
C ALA A 102 12.56 -0.92 8.58
N LEU A 103 11.82 -1.98 8.22
CA LEU A 103 10.74 -2.54 9.03
C LEU A 103 11.15 -3.88 9.65
N ALA A 104 10.90 -4.06 10.94
CA ALA A 104 11.09 -5.36 11.61
C ALA A 104 10.01 -6.39 11.23
N GLN A 105 8.81 -5.91 10.88
CA GLN A 105 7.67 -6.72 10.43
C GLN A 105 6.95 -6.00 9.29
N PRO A 106 6.24 -6.71 8.40
CA PRO A 106 5.49 -6.08 7.32
C PRO A 106 4.49 -5.05 7.86
N LEU A 107 4.49 -3.86 7.28
CA LEU A 107 3.48 -2.84 7.55
C LEU A 107 2.23 -3.18 6.75
N ARG A 108 1.06 -3.17 7.39
CA ARG A 108 -0.22 -3.46 6.74
C ARG A 108 -1.24 -2.38 7.03
N GLU A 109 -2.02 -2.05 6.02
CA GLU A 109 -3.26 -1.32 6.18
C GLU A 109 -4.40 -2.18 5.64
N GLU A 110 -5.34 -2.48 6.53
CA GLU A 110 -6.42 -3.42 6.28
C GLU A 110 -7.77 -2.72 6.47
N PHE A 111 -8.75 -3.06 5.62
CA PHE A 111 -10.10 -2.54 5.72
C PHE A 111 -11.11 -3.55 5.14
N PRO A 112 -12.34 -3.61 5.68
CA PRO A 112 -13.43 -4.31 5.02
C PRO A 112 -13.87 -3.51 3.79
N LEU A 113 -14.04 -4.17 2.66
CA LEU A 113 -14.59 -3.55 1.46
C LEU A 113 -16.08 -3.23 1.67
N ASP A 114 -16.47 -1.99 1.41
CA ASP A 114 -17.87 -1.58 1.38
C ASP A 114 -18.38 -1.52 -0.07
N VAL A 115 -19.24 -2.46 -0.46
CA VAL A 115 -19.84 -2.47 -1.80
C VAL A 115 -21.26 -1.94 -1.73
N THR A 116 -21.48 -0.76 -2.30
CA THR A 116 -22.82 -0.20 -2.47
C THR A 116 -23.44 -0.78 -3.73
N GLY A 117 -24.56 -1.51 -3.59
CA GLY A 117 -25.34 -1.94 -4.75
C GLY A 117 -25.80 -0.72 -5.53
N GLU A 118 -25.71 -0.77 -6.86
CA GLU A 118 -26.39 0.22 -7.70
C GLU A 118 -27.89 0.06 -7.44
N GLY A 119 -28.43 0.94 -6.60
CA GLY A 119 -29.87 1.07 -6.46
C GLY A 119 -30.39 1.48 -7.81
N VAL A 120 -31.05 0.54 -8.51
CA VAL A 120 -31.92 0.80 -9.64
C VAL A 120 -32.80 1.99 -9.26
N LEU A 121 -32.48 3.18 -9.78
CA LEU A 121 -33.29 4.36 -9.57
C LEU A 121 -34.58 4.18 -10.38
N GLY A 122 -35.60 3.72 -9.66
CA GLY A 122 -37.04 3.93 -9.86
C GLY A 122 -37.51 4.19 -11.28
N GLY A 123 -38.04 3.15 -11.92
CA GLY A 123 -39.08 3.32 -12.92
C GLY A 123 -40.43 3.59 -12.23
N TYR A 124 -40.97 4.78 -12.46
CA TYR A 124 -42.41 5.09 -12.47
C TYR A 124 -42.65 6.25 -13.45
#